data_AF-A0A4Q3VJP8-F1
#
_entry.id   AF-A0A4Q3VJP8-F1
#
_cell.length_a   1.000
_cell.length_b   1.000
_cell.length_c   1.000
_cell.angle_alpha   90.00
_cell.angle_beta   90.00
_cell.angle_gamma   90.00
#
_symmetry.space_group_name_H-M   'P 1'
#
loop_
_entity.id
_entity.type
_entity.pdbx_description
1 polymer ?
#
loop_
_entity_poly.entity_id
_entity_poly.type
_entity_poly.pdbx_seq_one_letter_code
_entity_poly.pdbx_strand_id
1 'polypeptide(L)'
;MVPLGEPRFDGLNRRIGPIGLIRHISPFRIEGRHTRHNGPMEIGRVQTLRMLRRTSNGIYLTDGEKEVLLPFKETSERERPGEEIEVYVHLDSEDRIIATRRRPFAQVGEFAPMRVISVGPSGAFLDQGLDKDLLLPHGEMLKQVREDSTVVVRLEIDKVSGRLMGTTKLRKYMEKAAYMPLNEEVEVMVTGSLETGWRLIVNERYEGALFETDRHRIGDRFQAYVRDVQDGRVIVSSRPQGKKAAVDFADTLRQRLKAQGGFLPFHDGSPSD
;
A
#
# COMPACT_ATOMS: atom_id res chain seq x y z
N MET A 1 -31.26 63.53 -23.15
CA MET A 1 -29.84 63.15 -23.20
C MET A 1 -29.36 63.10 -21.76
N VAL A 2 -29.45 61.91 -21.16
CA VAL A 2 -29.32 61.67 -19.71
C VAL A 2 -27.95 61.02 -19.47
N PRO A 3 -27.10 61.54 -18.56
CA PRO A 3 -25.81 60.94 -18.29
C PRO A 3 -25.96 59.68 -17.43
N LEU A 4 -25.11 58.71 -17.75
CA LEU A 4 -25.03 57.35 -17.22
C LEU A 4 -24.86 57.33 -15.69
N GLY A 5 -25.75 56.57 -15.02
CA GLY A 5 -25.62 56.24 -13.61
C GLY A 5 -24.63 55.10 -13.37
N GLU A 6 -23.85 55.23 -12.30
CA GLU A 6 -23.08 54.15 -11.71
C GLU A 6 -23.99 53.06 -11.15
N PRO A 7 -23.66 51.77 -11.31
CA PRO A 7 -24.16 50.72 -10.44
C PRO A 7 -23.18 50.46 -9.29
N ARG A 8 -23.74 50.55 -8.09
CA ARG A 8 -23.18 50.15 -6.79
C ARG A 8 -22.78 48.68 -6.79
N PHE A 9 -21.61 48.39 -6.22
CA PHE A 9 -21.23 47.04 -5.79
C PHE A 9 -22.01 46.71 -4.52
N ASP A 10 -22.80 45.64 -4.56
CA ASP A 10 -23.37 45.02 -3.37
C ASP A 10 -23.17 43.51 -3.39
N GLY A 11 -23.06 42.95 -2.19
CA GLY A 11 -22.32 41.74 -1.86
C GLY A 11 -22.66 40.44 -2.60
N LEU A 12 -21.62 39.64 -2.85
CA LEU A 12 -21.75 38.18 -2.76
C LEU A 12 -20.60 37.59 -1.94
N ASN A 13 -20.94 37.34 -0.68
CA ASN A 13 -20.20 36.51 0.27
C ASN A 13 -20.09 35.08 -0.29
N ARG A 14 -18.90 34.66 -0.75
CA ARG A 14 -18.60 33.24 -0.99
C ARG A 14 -17.62 32.75 0.06
N ARG A 15 -18.20 32.12 1.08
CA ARG A 15 -17.56 31.20 2.01
C ARG A 15 -16.73 30.18 1.23
N ILE A 16 -15.41 30.20 1.42
CA ILE A 16 -14.54 29.09 1.03
C ILE A 16 -14.67 28.06 2.15
N GLY A 17 -15.54 27.06 1.95
CA GLY A 17 -15.60 25.88 2.80
C GLY A 17 -14.34 25.02 2.64
N PRO A 18 -13.97 24.23 3.66
CA PRO A 18 -12.75 23.43 3.62
C PRO A 18 -12.88 22.32 2.57
N ILE A 19 -11.87 22.21 1.70
CA ILE A 19 -11.75 21.13 0.73
C ILE A 19 -11.37 19.86 1.50
N GLY A 20 -12.39 19.16 2.00
CA GLY A 20 -12.32 17.75 2.31
C GLY A 20 -12.59 16.95 1.05
N LEU A 21 -11.58 16.25 0.53
CA LEU A 21 -11.82 15.04 -0.26
C LEU A 21 -10.65 14.08 -0.02
N ILE A 22 -10.80 13.30 1.05
CA ILE A 22 -10.06 12.05 1.24
C ILE A 22 -10.44 11.16 0.07
N ARG A 23 -9.58 11.11 -0.95
CA ARG A 23 -9.71 10.12 -2.03
C ARG A 23 -9.46 8.76 -1.41
N HIS A 24 -10.54 7.97 -1.41
CA HIS A 24 -10.62 6.55 -1.17
C HIS A 24 -9.30 5.85 -1.57
N ILE A 25 -8.50 5.46 -0.57
CA ILE A 25 -7.49 4.42 -0.77
C ILE A 25 -8.31 3.18 -1.09
N SER A 26 -8.34 2.78 -2.36
CA SER A 26 -8.99 1.52 -2.72
C SER A 26 -8.24 0.41 -1.98
N PRO A 27 -8.91 -0.40 -1.15
CA PRO A 27 -8.29 -1.60 -0.61
C PRO A 27 -8.10 -2.55 -1.80
N PHE A 28 -6.93 -2.48 -2.44
CA PHE A 28 -6.55 -3.49 -3.40
C PHE A 28 -6.48 -4.81 -2.63
N ARG A 29 -7.34 -5.74 -3.05
CA ARG A 29 -7.58 -7.01 -2.40
C ARG A 29 -6.26 -7.76 -2.32
N ILE A 30 -5.72 -7.89 -1.12
CA ILE A 30 -4.66 -8.86 -0.80
C ILE A 30 -5.32 -10.23 -1.01
N GLU A 31 -5.21 -10.78 -2.22
CA GLU A 31 -5.45 -12.19 -2.44
C GLU A 31 -4.29 -12.92 -1.76
N GLY A 32 -4.46 -13.14 -0.44
CA GLY A 32 -3.57 -13.95 0.34
C GLY A 32 -3.43 -15.29 -0.36
N ARG A 33 -2.19 -15.70 -0.64
CA ARG A 33 -1.90 -17.07 -1.05
C ARG A 33 -2.56 -17.99 -0.03
N HIS A 34 -3.60 -18.70 -0.44
CA HIS A 34 -4.28 -19.70 0.39
C HIS A 34 -3.35 -20.89 0.62
N THR A 35 -2.43 -20.76 1.56
CA THR A 35 -1.69 -21.89 2.08
C THR A 35 -2.47 -22.45 3.26
N ARG A 36 -2.89 -23.71 3.17
CA ARG A 36 -3.23 -24.47 4.39
C ARG A 36 -1.98 -24.44 5.28
N HIS A 37 -2.03 -23.64 6.34
CA HIS A 37 -0.89 -23.54 7.24
C HIS A 37 -0.91 -24.78 8.14
N ASN A 38 0.00 -25.71 7.86
CA ASN A 38 0.21 -26.93 8.65
C ASN A 38 1.41 -26.78 9.60
N GLY A 39 1.68 -25.54 10.05
CA GLY A 39 2.82 -25.18 10.88
C GLY A 39 2.39 -24.44 12.16
N PRO A 40 3.35 -24.17 13.06
CA PRO A 40 3.04 -23.55 14.35
C PRO A 40 2.47 -22.14 14.14
N MET A 41 1.58 -21.73 15.04
CA MET A 41 0.95 -20.42 15.02
C MET A 41 1.98 -19.28 15.00
N GLU A 42 1.82 -18.36 14.04
CA GLU A 42 2.75 -17.27 13.78
C GLU A 42 2.10 -15.91 14.08
N ILE A 43 2.72 -15.13 14.95
CA ILE A 43 2.30 -13.74 15.19
C ILE A 43 2.61 -12.91 13.93
N GLY A 44 1.66 -12.07 13.56
CA GLY A 44 1.80 -11.15 12.44
C GLY A 44 1.46 -11.76 11.09
N ARG A 45 0.72 -12.88 11.06
CA ARG A 45 0.31 -13.58 9.85
C ARG A 45 -1.16 -13.97 9.86
N VAL A 46 -1.75 -13.97 8.67
CA VAL A 46 -3.05 -14.57 8.39
C VAL A 46 -2.84 -16.07 8.23
N GLN A 47 -3.64 -16.83 8.96
CA GLN A 47 -3.55 -18.28 8.99
C GLN A 47 -4.90 -18.89 9.31
N THR A 48 -5.06 -20.15 8.93
CA THR A 48 -6.24 -20.93 9.26
C THR A 48 -5.99 -21.71 10.55
N LEU A 49 -6.87 -21.52 11.54
CA LEU A 49 -6.81 -22.21 12.83
C LEU A 49 -8.11 -22.97 13.09
N ARG A 50 -8.02 -24.09 13.81
CA ARG A 50 -9.17 -24.93 14.13
C ARG A 50 -9.88 -24.43 15.39
N MET A 51 -11.20 -24.31 15.32
CA MET A 51 -12.02 -24.01 16.49
C MET A 51 -12.00 -25.17 17.49
N LEU A 52 -11.63 -24.89 18.74
CA LEU A 52 -11.69 -25.84 19.85
C LEU A 52 -13.00 -25.76 20.60
N ARG A 53 -13.29 -24.57 21.14
CA ARG A 53 -14.42 -24.35 22.04
C ARG A 53 -14.88 -22.90 22.01
N ARG A 54 -16.15 -22.70 22.37
CA ARG A 54 -16.75 -21.39 22.62
C ARG A 54 -16.82 -21.13 24.12
N THR A 55 -16.56 -19.89 24.53
CA THR A 55 -16.70 -19.41 25.90
C THR A 55 -17.44 -18.07 25.91
N SER A 56 -17.64 -17.48 27.10
CA SER A 56 -18.19 -16.12 27.23
C SER A 56 -17.33 -15.05 26.57
N ASN A 57 -16.01 -15.28 26.46
CA ASN A 57 -15.07 -14.28 25.97
C ASN A 57 -14.86 -14.35 24.45
N GLY A 58 -15.37 -15.41 23.80
CA GLY A 58 -15.23 -15.64 22.37
C GLY A 58 -14.98 -17.11 22.04
N ILE A 59 -14.15 -17.35 21.02
CA ILE A 59 -13.81 -18.69 20.56
C ILE A 59 -12.32 -18.92 20.72
N TYR A 60 -11.95 -20.07 21.26
CA TYR A 60 -10.57 -20.52 21.28
C TYR A 60 -10.27 -21.29 19.99
N LEU A 61 -9.23 -20.85 19.29
CA LEU A 61 -8.69 -21.44 18.08
C LEU A 61 -7.33 -22.09 18.38
N THR A 62 -6.94 -23.11 17.63
CA THR A 62 -5.68 -23.82 17.82
C THR A 62 -5.02 -24.23 16.52
N ASP A 63 -3.69 -24.30 16.55
CA ASP A 63 -2.84 -24.97 15.56
C ASP A 63 -2.59 -26.47 15.91
N GLY A 64 -3.12 -26.94 17.06
CA GLY A 64 -2.89 -28.27 17.61
C GLY A 64 -1.95 -28.30 18.81
N GLU A 65 -1.16 -27.25 19.04
CA GLU A 65 -0.22 -27.14 20.16
C GLU A 65 -0.57 -25.99 21.10
N LYS A 66 -0.91 -24.83 20.54
CA LYS A 66 -1.23 -23.59 21.26
C LYS A 66 -2.67 -23.18 21.00
N GLU A 67 -3.21 -22.38 21.92
CA GLU A 67 -4.54 -21.80 21.80
C GLU A 67 -4.46 -20.27 21.72
N VAL A 68 -5.37 -19.67 20.95
CA VAL A 68 -5.54 -18.22 20.86
C VAL A 68 -7.02 -17.87 20.89
N LEU A 69 -7.35 -16.75 21.52
CA LEU A 69 -8.72 -16.24 21.59
C LEU A 69 -9.06 -15.40 20.35
N LEU A 70 -10.14 -15.76 19.65
CA LEU A 70 -10.89 -14.87 18.77
C LEU A 70 -12.01 -14.20 19.62
N PRO A 71 -11.95 -12.88 19.87
CA PRO A 71 -12.88 -12.19 20.75
C PRO A 71 -14.33 -12.30 20.31
N PHE A 72 -15.26 -12.37 21.26
CA PHE A 72 -16.70 -12.53 21.00
C PHE A 72 -17.25 -11.55 19.95
N LYS A 73 -16.78 -10.28 19.97
CA LYS A 73 -17.16 -9.22 19.00
C LYS A 73 -16.87 -9.57 17.54
N GLU A 74 -16.00 -10.55 17.30
CA GLU A 74 -15.58 -11.02 15.99
C GLU A 74 -16.09 -12.43 15.65
N THR A 75 -16.95 -13.01 16.48
CA THR A 75 -17.49 -14.38 16.30
C THR A 75 -18.89 -14.37 15.69
N SER A 76 -19.34 -15.53 15.18
CA SER A 76 -20.73 -15.77 14.79
C SER A 76 -21.31 -16.96 15.55
N GLU A 77 -22.62 -17.02 15.75
CA GLU A 77 -23.26 -18.13 16.47
C GLU A 77 -23.22 -19.47 15.71
N ARG A 78 -22.87 -19.44 14.42
CA ARG A 78 -22.90 -20.62 13.55
C ARG A 78 -21.65 -21.48 13.67
N GLU A 79 -20.59 -20.95 14.27
CA GLU A 79 -19.28 -21.58 14.38
C GLU A 79 -19.31 -22.80 15.31
N ARG A 80 -18.79 -23.92 14.82
CA ARG A 80 -18.78 -25.20 15.54
C ARG A 80 -17.36 -25.70 15.82
N PRO A 81 -17.14 -26.40 16.96
CA PRO A 81 -15.89 -27.09 17.20
C PRO A 81 -15.46 -27.96 16.03
N GLY A 82 -14.17 -27.88 15.67
CA GLY A 82 -13.58 -28.57 14.53
C GLY A 82 -13.55 -27.76 13.24
N GLU A 83 -14.31 -26.66 13.13
CA GLU A 83 -14.27 -25.80 11.93
C GLU A 83 -12.94 -25.06 11.81
N GLU A 84 -12.50 -24.86 10.57
CA GLU A 84 -11.31 -24.09 10.22
C GLU A 84 -11.69 -22.63 9.99
N ILE A 85 -10.98 -21.71 10.67
CA ILE A 85 -11.27 -20.28 10.64
C ILE A 85 -9.99 -19.53 10.26
N GLU A 86 -10.05 -18.76 9.19
CA GLU A 86 -8.97 -17.86 8.79
C GLU A 86 -8.97 -16.61 9.70
N VAL A 87 -7.83 -16.34 10.33
CA VAL A 87 -7.61 -15.24 11.26
C VAL A 87 -6.21 -14.65 11.12
N TYR A 88 -6.05 -13.39 11.49
CA TYR A 88 -4.75 -12.76 11.74
C TYR A 88 -4.41 -12.88 13.23
N VAL A 89 -3.22 -13.38 13.55
CA VAL A 89 -2.75 -13.49 14.94
C VAL A 89 -1.86 -12.31 15.27
N HIS A 90 -2.13 -11.57 16.35
CA HIS A 90 -1.35 -10.40 16.76
C HIS A 90 -1.31 -10.23 18.28
N LEU A 91 -0.68 -9.15 18.74
CA LEU A 91 -0.69 -8.74 20.15
C LEU A 91 -1.72 -7.63 20.38
N ASP A 92 -2.56 -7.78 21.39
CA ASP A 92 -3.46 -6.71 21.86
C ASP A 92 -2.71 -5.62 22.65
N SER A 93 -3.44 -4.64 23.20
CA SER A 93 -2.88 -3.55 23.99
C SER A 93 -2.22 -3.98 25.30
N GLU A 94 -2.51 -5.20 25.78
CA GLU A 94 -1.94 -5.81 26.99
C GLU A 94 -0.83 -6.82 26.62
N ASP A 95 -0.37 -6.82 25.36
CA ASP A 95 0.61 -7.74 24.80
C ASP A 95 0.25 -9.23 24.90
N ARG A 96 -1.05 -9.53 24.91
CA ARG A 96 -1.55 -10.90 24.82
C ARG A 96 -1.71 -11.29 23.36
N ILE A 97 -1.35 -12.54 23.04
CA ILE A 97 -1.61 -13.12 21.72
C ILE A 97 -3.12 -13.28 21.54
N ILE A 98 -3.64 -12.70 20.47
CA ILE A 98 -5.06 -12.67 20.14
C ILE A 98 -5.25 -12.85 18.64
N ALA A 99 -6.39 -13.43 18.26
CA ALA A 99 -6.80 -13.59 16.87
C ALA A 99 -7.84 -12.54 16.50
N THR A 100 -7.80 -12.06 15.27
CA THR A 100 -8.79 -11.14 14.71
C THR A 100 -9.13 -11.55 13.28
N ARG A 101 -10.36 -11.25 12.85
CA ARG A 101 -10.80 -11.38 11.45
C ARG A 101 -10.53 -10.13 10.64
N ARG A 102 -10.14 -9.03 11.32
CA ARG A 102 -9.70 -7.82 10.64
C ARG A 102 -8.39 -8.10 9.93
N ARG A 103 -8.26 -7.57 8.72
CA ARG A 103 -7.03 -7.68 7.95
C ARG A 103 -6.18 -6.45 8.19
N PRO A 104 -4.93 -6.61 8.65
CA PRO A 104 -4.01 -5.49 8.67
C PRO A 104 -3.65 -5.06 7.25
N PHE A 105 -3.03 -3.88 7.09
CA PHE A 105 -2.55 -3.43 5.79
C PHE A 105 -1.34 -4.23 5.26
N ALA A 106 -0.63 -4.93 6.14
CA ALA A 106 0.50 -5.80 5.81
C ALA A 106 0.66 -6.90 6.86
N GLN A 107 1.32 -8.00 6.49
CA GLN A 107 1.79 -9.06 7.36
C GLN A 107 3.30 -8.97 7.60
N VAL A 108 3.83 -9.76 8.53
CA VAL A 108 5.27 -9.86 8.79
C VAL A 108 6.00 -10.29 7.52
N GLY A 109 6.85 -9.38 7.05
CA GLY A 109 7.62 -9.52 5.84
C GLY A 109 7.11 -8.69 4.66
N GLU A 110 5.89 -8.16 4.73
CA GLU A 110 5.29 -7.38 3.67
C GLU A 110 5.51 -5.88 3.85
N PHE A 111 5.38 -5.14 2.75
CA PHE A 111 5.50 -3.69 2.72
C PHE A 111 4.13 -3.04 2.55
N ALA A 112 3.84 -2.00 3.34
CA ALA A 112 2.62 -1.23 3.15
C ALA A 112 2.80 0.26 3.45
N PRO A 113 2.06 1.13 2.74
CA PRO A 113 1.89 2.50 3.17
C PRO A 113 0.98 2.54 4.39
N MET A 114 1.41 3.26 5.43
CA MET A 114 0.63 3.47 6.64
C MET A 114 0.62 4.95 7.01
N ARG A 115 -0.51 5.43 7.55
CA ARG A 115 -0.61 6.79 8.07
C ARG A 115 0.01 6.85 9.47
N VAL A 116 0.80 7.88 9.74
CA VAL A 116 1.30 8.19 11.07
C VAL A 116 0.16 8.78 11.91
N ILE A 117 -0.25 8.08 12.95
CA ILE A 117 -1.26 8.52 13.92
C ILE A 117 -0.69 9.54 14.89
N SER A 118 0.49 9.25 15.43
CA SER A 118 1.16 10.10 16.41
C SER A 118 2.68 9.89 16.41
N VAL A 119 3.41 10.88 16.93
CA VAL A 119 4.87 10.78 17.16
C VAL A 119 5.18 11.07 18.62
N GLY A 120 5.94 10.19 19.27
CA GLY A 120 6.26 10.29 20.68
C GLY A 120 7.66 9.80 21.05
N PRO A 121 7.94 9.65 22.36
CA PRO A 121 9.27 9.30 22.86
C PRO A 121 9.80 7.94 22.36
N SER A 122 8.92 6.95 22.16
CA SER A 122 9.30 5.61 21.69
C SER A 122 9.46 5.51 20.18
N GLY A 123 8.90 6.45 19.43
CA GLY A 123 8.86 6.41 17.98
C GLY A 123 7.54 6.98 17.44
N ALA A 124 7.16 6.56 16.24
CA ALA A 124 5.88 6.89 15.64
C ALA A 124 4.90 5.72 15.76
N PHE A 125 3.62 6.01 15.86
CA PHE A 125 2.54 5.02 15.84
C PHE A 125 1.81 5.10 14.51
N LEU A 126 1.64 3.96 13.84
CA LEU A 126 1.11 3.87 12.49
C LEU A 126 -0.23 3.14 12.49
N ASP A 127 -1.16 3.65 11.68
CA ASP A 127 -2.41 2.98 11.39
C ASP A 127 -2.14 1.71 10.60
N GLN A 128 -2.38 0.56 11.23
CA GLN A 128 -2.25 -0.75 10.59
C GLN A 128 -3.60 -1.40 10.28
N GLY A 129 -4.72 -0.69 10.49
CA GLY A 129 -6.07 -1.23 10.27
C GLY A 129 -6.60 -2.11 11.42
N LEU A 130 -5.96 -2.08 12.59
CA LEU A 130 -6.33 -2.84 13.79
C LEU A 130 -6.60 -1.90 14.98
N ASP A 131 -7.13 -2.44 16.08
CA ASP A 131 -7.38 -1.66 17.31
C ASP A 131 -6.09 -1.14 17.97
N LYS A 132 -4.96 -1.83 17.75
CA LYS A 132 -3.64 -1.43 18.23
C LYS A 132 -2.86 -0.82 17.08
N ASP A 133 -2.26 0.35 17.28
CA ASP A 133 -1.36 0.96 16.30
C ASP A 133 -0.01 0.22 16.24
N LEU A 134 0.63 0.26 15.08
CA LEU A 134 1.95 -0.33 14.89
C LEU A 134 3.03 0.66 15.33
N LEU A 135 3.92 0.23 16.23
CA LEU A 135 5.08 1.03 16.60
C LEU A 135 6.13 1.01 15.48
N LEU A 136 6.58 2.19 15.06
CA LEU A 136 7.78 2.42 14.26
C LEU A 136 8.83 3.06 15.19
N PRO A 137 9.77 2.28 15.76
CA PRO A 137 10.76 2.79 16.71
C PRO A 137 11.72 3.80 16.07
N HIS A 138 12.25 4.74 16.86
CA HIS A 138 13.27 5.70 16.39
C HIS A 138 14.47 5.03 15.71
N GLY A 139 14.91 3.89 16.26
CA GLY A 139 15.99 3.10 15.69
C GLY A 139 15.70 2.52 14.30
N GLU A 140 14.43 2.44 13.88
CA GLU A 140 14.00 1.90 12.58
C GLU A 140 13.41 2.97 11.64
N MET A 141 13.54 4.24 12.02
CA MET A 141 13.22 5.41 11.19
C MET A 141 14.45 5.88 10.40
N LEU A 142 14.36 5.94 9.07
CA LEU A 142 15.41 6.53 8.22
C LEU A 142 15.45 8.06 8.30
N LYS A 143 14.29 8.68 8.53
CA LYS A 143 14.10 10.12 8.62
C LYS A 143 12.98 10.39 9.60
N GLN A 144 12.96 11.60 10.17
CA GLN A 144 11.84 12.03 10.99
C GLN A 144 10.55 11.97 10.17
N VAL A 145 9.52 11.41 10.79
CA VAL A 145 8.16 11.34 10.25
C VAL A 145 7.30 12.39 10.93
N ARG A 146 6.22 12.80 10.27
CA ARG A 146 5.26 13.78 10.80
C ARG A 146 3.93 13.09 11.03
N GLU A 147 3.18 13.55 12.03
CA GLU A 147 1.79 13.14 12.20
C GLU A 147 1.00 13.42 10.92
N ASP A 148 0.01 12.57 10.65
CA ASP A 148 -0.83 12.56 9.45
C ASP A 148 -0.11 12.37 8.11
N SER A 149 1.21 12.17 8.12
CA SER A 149 1.94 11.78 6.91
C SER A 149 1.78 10.29 6.63
N THR A 150 1.93 9.90 5.36
CA THR A 150 1.99 8.49 4.94
C THR A 150 3.45 8.08 4.74
N VAL A 151 3.82 6.94 5.29
CA VAL A 151 5.14 6.32 5.12
C VAL A 151 4.98 4.88 4.66
N VAL A 152 5.91 4.40 3.83
CA VAL A 152 6.01 2.97 3.54
C VAL A 152 6.89 2.31 4.58
N VAL A 153 6.36 1.26 5.21
CA VAL A 153 7.07 0.43 6.18
C VAL A 153 7.06 -1.03 5.76
N ARG A 154 8.01 -1.79 6.27
CA ARG A 154 7.94 -3.25 6.32
C ARG A 154 7.54 -3.69 7.72
N LEU A 155 6.64 -4.67 7.82
CA LEU A 155 6.25 -5.24 9.10
C LEU A 155 7.26 -6.30 9.56
N GLU A 156 7.67 -6.22 10.82
CA GLU A 156 8.70 -7.07 11.43
C GLU A 156 8.30 -7.51 12.83
N ILE A 157 8.94 -8.60 13.28
CA ILE A 157 8.94 -8.99 14.69
C ILE A 157 10.24 -8.49 15.30
N ASP A 158 10.14 -7.68 16.35
CA ASP A 158 11.29 -7.30 17.16
C ASP A 158 11.87 -8.54 17.84
N LYS A 159 13.15 -8.82 17.58
CA LYS A 159 13.80 -10.06 18.01
C LYS A 159 13.98 -10.18 19.52
N VAL A 160 13.92 -9.06 20.24
CA VAL A 160 14.14 -9.02 21.70
C VAL A 160 12.81 -9.14 22.43
N SER A 161 11.83 -8.32 22.07
CA SER A 161 10.53 -8.26 22.74
C SER A 161 9.48 -9.21 22.15
N GLY A 162 9.68 -9.72 20.94
CA GLY A 162 8.68 -10.52 20.21
C GLY A 162 7.47 -9.70 19.72
N ARG A 163 7.51 -8.36 19.84
CA ARG A 163 6.42 -7.47 19.43
C ARG A 163 6.48 -7.14 17.95
N LEU A 164 5.31 -6.90 17.36
CA LEU A 164 5.20 -6.36 16.00
C LEU A 164 5.71 -4.92 15.97
N MET A 165 6.55 -4.61 14.98
CA MET A 165 7.04 -3.27 14.71
C MET A 165 7.11 -2.99 13.20
N GLY A 166 7.09 -1.72 12.84
CA GLY A 166 7.39 -1.25 11.50
C GLY A 166 8.85 -0.84 11.37
N THR A 167 9.40 -0.94 10.16
CA THR A 167 10.68 -0.32 9.81
C THR A 167 10.58 0.41 8.48
N THR A 168 11.16 1.61 8.42
CA THR A 168 11.32 2.37 7.16
C THR A 168 12.68 2.12 6.53
N LYS A 169 13.54 1.29 7.13
CA LYS A 169 14.86 0.90 6.60
C LYS A 169 14.72 -0.19 5.53
N LEU A 170 13.88 0.07 4.53
CA LEU A 170 13.39 -0.91 3.54
C LEU A 170 14.54 -1.61 2.78
N ARG A 171 15.61 -0.87 2.47
CA ARG A 171 16.78 -1.37 1.71
C ARG A 171 17.45 -2.60 2.33
N LYS A 172 17.34 -2.80 3.65
CA LYS A 172 17.88 -3.99 4.34
C LYS A 172 17.19 -5.29 3.90
N TYR A 173 15.97 -5.19 3.37
CA TYR A 173 15.10 -6.30 3.02
C TYR A 173 14.88 -6.43 1.51
N MET A 174 15.55 -5.57 0.73
CA MET A 174 15.48 -5.59 -0.72
C MET A 174 16.65 -6.42 -1.28
N GLU A 175 16.34 -7.21 -2.30
CA GLU A 175 17.36 -7.90 -3.08
C GLU A 175 17.95 -6.96 -4.15
N LYS A 176 19.12 -7.35 -4.67
CA LYS A 176 19.69 -6.73 -5.87
C LYS A 176 19.26 -7.52 -7.10
N ALA A 177 18.64 -6.85 -8.06
CA ALA A 177 18.33 -7.46 -9.34
C ALA A 177 19.63 -7.63 -10.14
N ALA A 178 19.93 -8.85 -10.59
CA ALA A 178 21.05 -9.06 -11.52
C ALA A 178 20.65 -8.78 -12.97
N TYR A 179 19.42 -9.12 -13.32
CA TYR A 179 18.84 -8.95 -14.64
C TYR A 179 17.31 -8.98 -14.53
N MET A 180 16.65 -8.17 -15.34
CA MET A 180 15.21 -8.27 -15.61
C MET A 180 14.97 -8.01 -17.11
N PRO A 181 14.15 -8.81 -17.80
CA PRO A 181 13.78 -8.61 -19.18
C PRO A 181 13.21 -7.22 -19.47
N LEU A 182 13.67 -6.60 -20.56
CA LEU A 182 13.10 -5.36 -21.07
C LEU A 182 11.61 -5.54 -21.35
N ASN A 183 10.79 -4.57 -20.92
CA ASN A 183 9.33 -4.57 -21.02
C ASN A 183 8.60 -5.66 -20.23
N GLU A 184 9.28 -6.35 -19.31
CA GLU A 184 8.57 -7.14 -18.30
C GLU A 184 7.67 -6.21 -17.49
N GLU A 185 6.40 -6.61 -17.35
CA GLU A 185 5.43 -5.92 -16.52
C GLU A 185 5.68 -6.28 -15.06
N VAL A 186 5.78 -5.25 -14.23
CA VAL A 186 6.11 -5.36 -12.81
C VAL A 186 5.19 -4.48 -11.98
N GLU A 187 4.81 -4.97 -10.80
CA GLU A 187 4.10 -4.16 -9.83
C GLU A 187 5.10 -3.27 -9.10
N VAL A 188 4.76 -1.99 -8.96
CA VAL A 188 5.59 -1.04 -8.22
C VAL A 188 4.82 -0.33 -7.14
N MET A 189 5.50 0.02 -6.06
CA MET A 189 4.98 0.87 -4.99
C MET A 189 5.91 2.05 -4.72
N VAL A 190 5.36 3.26 -4.74
CA VAL A 190 6.11 4.50 -4.49
C VAL A 190 6.46 4.63 -3.01
N THR A 191 7.75 4.75 -2.70
CA THR A 191 8.26 4.86 -1.33
C THR A 191 8.76 6.26 -0.98
N GLY A 192 9.01 7.10 -2.00
CA GLY A 192 9.44 8.48 -1.81
C GLY A 192 9.87 9.13 -3.10
N SER A 193 10.21 10.41 -3.03
CA SER A 193 10.73 11.18 -4.15
C SER A 193 12.24 11.02 -4.33
N LEU A 194 12.67 11.24 -5.57
CA LEU A 194 14.03 11.52 -6.00
C LEU A 194 14.06 12.95 -6.59
N GLU A 195 15.24 13.47 -6.91
CA GLU A 195 15.38 14.76 -7.59
C GLU A 195 14.66 14.76 -8.95
N THR A 196 14.76 13.65 -9.67
CA THR A 196 14.22 13.48 -11.03
C THR A 196 13.26 12.29 -11.12
N GLY A 197 12.40 12.10 -10.11
CA GLY A 197 11.34 11.09 -10.16
C GLY A 197 11.02 10.44 -8.82
N TRP A 198 10.86 9.12 -8.80
CA TRP A 198 10.29 8.38 -7.68
C TRP A 198 11.10 7.14 -7.34
N ARG A 199 11.28 6.90 -6.04
CA ARG A 199 11.86 5.67 -5.49
C ARG A 199 10.75 4.65 -5.30
N LEU A 200 11.02 3.41 -5.68
CA LEU A 200 10.03 2.34 -5.71
C LEU A 200 10.51 1.10 -4.94
N ILE A 201 9.53 0.32 -4.49
CA ILE A 201 9.65 -1.13 -4.35
C ILE A 201 9.10 -1.75 -5.64
N VAL A 202 9.81 -2.72 -6.22
CA VAL A 202 9.38 -3.46 -7.41
C VAL A 202 9.15 -4.92 -7.04
N ASN A 203 7.97 -5.46 -7.38
CA ASN A 203 7.51 -6.82 -7.09
C ASN A 203 7.74 -7.24 -5.62
N GLU A 204 7.54 -6.31 -4.69
CA GLU A 204 7.79 -6.49 -3.24
C GLU A 204 9.20 -6.99 -2.87
N ARG A 205 10.17 -6.85 -3.79
CA ARG A 205 11.46 -7.57 -3.70
C ARG A 205 12.66 -6.69 -3.99
N TYR A 206 12.58 -5.84 -5.01
CA TYR A 206 13.71 -5.06 -5.48
C TYR A 206 13.55 -3.57 -5.17
N GLU A 207 14.66 -2.88 -4.97
CA GLU A 207 14.69 -1.42 -5.04
C GLU A 207 14.55 -0.99 -6.50
N GLY A 208 13.77 0.05 -6.76
CA GLY A 208 13.64 0.59 -8.10
C GLY A 208 13.49 2.10 -8.17
N ALA A 209 13.50 2.61 -9.40
CA ALA A 209 13.30 4.02 -9.69
C ALA A 209 12.47 4.22 -10.96
N LEU A 210 11.58 5.21 -10.91
CA LEU A 210 10.86 5.75 -12.06
C LEU A 210 11.31 7.19 -12.27
N PHE A 211 11.93 7.47 -13.41
CA PHE A 211 12.41 8.81 -13.77
C PHE A 211 11.38 9.55 -14.64
N GLU A 212 10.24 9.86 -14.05
CA GLU A 212 9.15 10.61 -14.68
C GLU A 212 8.69 11.74 -13.75
N THR A 213 8.25 12.85 -14.33
CA THR A 213 7.81 14.05 -13.59
C THR A 213 6.34 13.98 -13.18
N ASP A 214 5.62 12.96 -13.64
CA ASP A 214 4.24 12.71 -13.26
C ASP A 214 4.10 12.62 -11.73
N ARG A 215 3.03 13.22 -11.22
CA ARG A 215 2.85 13.38 -9.79
C ARG A 215 2.29 12.11 -9.17
N HIS A 216 3.14 11.38 -8.47
CA HIS A 216 2.75 10.28 -7.60
C HIS A 216 2.66 10.71 -6.12
N ARG A 217 2.11 9.83 -5.29
CA ARG A 217 2.08 9.93 -3.83
C ARG A 217 2.78 8.72 -3.22
N ILE A 218 3.32 8.88 -2.01
CA ILE A 218 3.87 7.75 -1.25
C ILE A 218 2.75 6.73 -1.02
N GLY A 219 3.01 5.47 -1.34
CA GLY A 219 2.07 4.37 -1.26
C GLY A 219 1.30 4.08 -2.54
N ASP A 220 1.40 4.93 -3.58
CA ASP A 220 0.78 4.63 -4.87
C ASP A 220 1.33 3.31 -5.43
N ARG A 221 0.41 2.46 -5.88
CA ARG A 221 0.71 1.18 -6.56
C ARG A 221 0.20 1.20 -7.98
N PHE A 222 1.00 0.70 -8.91
CA PHE A 222 0.62 0.60 -10.33
C PHE A 222 1.51 -0.40 -11.06
N GLN A 223 1.09 -0.80 -12.26
CA GLN A 223 1.91 -1.60 -13.16
C GLN A 223 2.88 -0.69 -13.92
N ALA A 224 4.13 -1.13 -14.01
CA ALA A 224 5.19 -0.47 -14.76
C ALA A 224 5.95 -1.48 -15.61
N TYR A 225 6.82 -1.00 -16.48
CA TYR A 225 7.61 -1.84 -17.38
C TYR A 225 9.09 -1.68 -17.10
N VAL A 226 9.80 -2.79 -16.98
CA VAL A 226 11.25 -2.80 -16.81
C VAL A 226 11.91 -2.15 -18.01
N ARG A 227 12.75 -1.14 -17.75
CA ARG A 227 13.57 -0.45 -18.73
C ARG A 227 15.02 -0.91 -18.68
N ASP A 228 15.57 -1.07 -17.48
CA ASP A 228 16.98 -1.40 -17.25
C ASP A 228 17.22 -1.88 -15.81
N VAL A 229 18.40 -2.43 -15.52
CA VAL A 229 18.88 -2.74 -14.17
C VAL A 229 20.24 -2.07 -13.95
N GLN A 230 20.32 -1.16 -12.98
CA GLN A 230 21.52 -0.36 -12.69
C GLN A 230 21.94 -0.53 -11.24
N ASP A 231 23.17 -0.99 -11.00
CA ASP A 231 23.73 -1.26 -9.67
C ASP A 231 22.83 -2.12 -8.75
N GLY A 232 22.05 -3.02 -9.36
CA GLY A 232 21.09 -3.88 -8.66
C GLY A 232 19.69 -3.28 -8.47
N ARG A 233 19.45 -2.06 -8.94
CA ARG A 233 18.14 -1.39 -8.89
C ARG A 233 17.40 -1.54 -10.21
N VAL A 234 16.11 -1.78 -10.13
CA VAL A 234 15.25 -1.93 -11.31
C VAL A 234 14.76 -0.56 -11.75
N ILE A 235 15.13 -0.15 -12.95
CA ILE A 235 14.68 1.09 -13.55
C ILE A 235 13.45 0.79 -14.40
N VAL A 236 12.36 1.49 -14.16
CA VAL A 236 11.07 1.26 -14.82
C VAL A 236 10.57 2.49 -15.56
N SER A 237 9.58 2.29 -16.41
CA SER A 237 8.76 3.32 -17.05
C SER A 237 7.28 3.02 -16.91
N SER A 238 6.44 4.04 -16.92
CA SER A 238 4.97 3.88 -16.85
C SER A 238 4.37 3.25 -18.11
N ARG A 239 5.13 3.24 -19.22
CA ARG A 239 4.74 2.70 -20.52
C ARG A 239 5.80 1.73 -21.05
N PRO A 240 5.43 0.79 -21.94
CA PRO A 240 6.40 -0.07 -22.59
C PRO A 240 7.32 0.75 -23.50
N GLN A 241 8.51 0.20 -23.80
CA GLN A 241 9.58 0.81 -24.58
C GLN A 241 9.77 0.12 -25.94
N GLY A 242 10.39 0.84 -26.89
CA GLY A 242 10.81 0.29 -28.19
C GLY A 242 9.65 -0.15 -29.10
N LYS A 243 9.81 -1.27 -29.81
CA LYS A 243 8.80 -1.78 -30.78
C LYS A 243 7.42 -1.98 -30.16
N LYS A 244 7.36 -2.42 -28.89
CA LYS A 244 6.09 -2.60 -28.16
C LYS A 244 5.36 -1.27 -27.99
N ALA A 245 6.08 -0.21 -27.60
CA ALA A 245 5.55 1.15 -27.53
C ALA A 245 5.01 1.63 -28.89
N ALA A 246 5.74 1.36 -29.97
CA ALA A 246 5.35 1.77 -31.32
C ALA A 246 4.09 1.04 -31.82
N VAL A 247 3.96 -0.26 -31.53
CA VAL A 247 2.75 -1.04 -31.85
C VAL A 247 1.55 -0.53 -31.05
N ASP A 248 1.69 -0.36 -29.73
CA ASP A 248 0.61 0.13 -28.88
C ASP A 248 0.16 1.55 -29.29
N PHE A 249 1.12 2.41 -29.65
CA PHE A 249 0.81 3.75 -30.17
C PHE A 249 0.11 3.69 -31.53
N ALA A 250 0.59 2.84 -32.46
CA ALA A 250 -0.03 2.70 -33.77
C ALA A 250 -1.47 2.19 -33.69
N ASP A 251 -1.74 1.24 -32.79
CA ASP A 251 -3.09 0.73 -32.54
C ASP A 251 -3.98 1.80 -31.89
N THR A 252 -3.47 2.52 -30.91
CA THR A 252 -4.18 3.65 -30.28
C THR A 252 -4.52 4.74 -31.30
N LEU A 253 -3.55 5.11 -32.15
CA LEU A 253 -3.73 6.09 -33.22
C LEU A 253 -4.76 5.60 -34.24
N ARG A 254 -4.69 4.32 -34.64
CA ARG A 254 -5.68 3.70 -35.54
C ARG A 254 -7.08 3.73 -34.96
N GLN A 255 -7.25 3.43 -33.68
CA GLN A 255 -8.55 3.47 -33.03
C GLN A 255 -9.11 4.89 -32.99
N ARG A 256 -8.28 5.89 -32.65
CA ARG A 256 -8.69 7.31 -32.68
C ARG A 256 -9.03 7.79 -34.09
N LEU A 257 -8.24 7.43 -35.09
CA LEU A 257 -8.53 7.73 -36.50
C LEU A 257 -9.88 7.14 -36.92
N LYS A 258 -10.15 5.86 -36.61
CA LYS A 258 -11.45 5.24 -36.90
C LYS A 258 -12.60 5.96 -36.20
N ALA A 259 -12.43 6.33 -34.93
CA ALA A 259 -13.45 7.03 -34.15
C ALA A 259 -13.73 8.46 -34.69
N GLN A 260 -12.76 9.10 -35.34
CA GLN A 260 -12.89 10.43 -35.94
C GLN A 260 -13.09 10.39 -37.47
N GLY A 261 -13.64 9.30 -38.00
CA GLY A 261 -14.01 9.23 -39.43
C GLY A 261 -12.82 9.19 -40.39
N GLY A 262 -11.66 8.72 -39.92
CA GLY A 262 -10.44 8.55 -40.70
C GLY A 262 -9.52 9.77 -40.74
N PHE A 263 -9.81 10.83 -39.97
CA PHE A 263 -9.00 12.04 -39.94
C PHE A 263 -8.67 12.49 -38.51
N LEU A 264 -7.43 12.93 -38.29
CA LEU A 264 -6.99 13.63 -37.09
C LEU A 264 -6.25 14.90 -37.53
N PRO A 265 -6.47 16.06 -36.89
CA PRO A 265 -5.81 17.33 -37.25
C PRO A 265 -4.37 17.43 -36.73
N PHE A 266 -3.65 16.31 -36.67
CA PHE A 266 -2.27 16.22 -36.16
C PHE A 266 -1.38 15.54 -37.20
N HIS A 267 -0.18 16.06 -37.40
CA HIS A 267 0.83 15.55 -38.34
C HIS A 267 2.23 15.70 -37.75
N ASP A 268 3.25 15.19 -38.43
CA ASP A 268 4.65 15.17 -37.96
C ASP A 268 5.28 16.56 -37.72
N GLY A 269 4.57 17.65 -38.04
CA GLY A 269 4.96 19.03 -37.79
C GLY A 269 4.10 19.73 -36.75
N SER A 270 3.18 19.01 -36.09
CA SER A 270 2.38 19.55 -34.99
C SER A 270 3.30 19.79 -33.77
N PRO A 271 3.10 20.91 -33.05
CA PRO A 271 3.90 21.22 -31.87
C PRO A 271 3.69 20.17 -30.76
N SER A 272 4.77 19.89 -30.03
CA SER A 272 4.75 19.08 -28.81
C SER A 272 4.35 19.99 -27.65
N ASP A 273 3.05 20.11 -27.38
CA ASP A 273 2.55 20.80 -26.18
C ASP A 273 2.65 19.90 -24.93
#